data_AF-A0A5A7N8F9-F1
#
_entry.id   AF-A0A5A7N8F9-F1
#
_cell.length_a   1.000
_cell.length_b   1.000
_cell.length_c   1.000
_cell.angle_alpha   90.00
_cell.angle_beta   90.00
_cell.angle_gamma   90.00
#
_symmetry.space_group_name_H-M   'P 1'
#
loop_
_entity.id
_entity.type
_entity.pdbx_description
1 polymer ?
#
loop_
_entity_poly.entity_id
_entity_poly.type
_entity_poly.pdbx_seq_one_letter_code
_entity_poly.pdbx_strand_id
1 'polypeptide(L)' 'MGVVGQIIPWNFPLLMMAWKIAPAIAMGNCVVMKPAEYTSLTALYFAELCREADCPMGW' A
#
# COMPACT_ATOMS: atom_id res chain seq x y z
N MET A 1 -4.17 10.60 11.11
CA MET A 1 -5.23 9.59 11.36
C MET A 1 -4.54 8.26 11.63
N GLY A 2 -4.63 7.68 12.82
CA GLY A 2 -3.77 6.54 13.21
C GLY A 2 -3.67 5.40 12.18
N VAL A 3 -4.79 4.87 11.69
CA VAL A 3 -4.84 3.75 10.73
C VAL A 3 -5.76 4.09 9.57
N VAL A 4 -5.37 3.75 8.34
CA VAL A 4 -6.08 4.07 7.09
C VAL A 4 -6.28 2.79 6.25
N GLY A 5 -7.54 2.50 5.91
CA GLY A 5 -7.88 1.43 4.97
C GLY A 5 -7.86 1.91 3.51
N GLN A 6 -7.20 1.17 2.62
CA GLN A 6 -7.09 1.51 1.19
C GLN A 6 -7.55 0.36 0.29
N ILE A 7 -8.49 0.64 -0.61
CA ILE A 7 -8.92 -0.28 -1.66
C ILE A 7 -8.37 0.21 -2.99
N ILE A 8 -7.64 -0.67 -3.70
CA ILE A 8 -6.95 -0.33 -4.95
C ILE A 8 -7.69 -0.95 -6.14
N PRO A 9 -8.05 -0.17 -7.17
CA PRO A 9 -8.73 -0.67 -8.37
C PRO A 9 -7.75 -1.37 -9.33
N TRP A 10 -8.32 -2.07 -10.33
CA TRP A 10 -7.60 -2.96 -11.24
C TRP A 10 -6.94 -2.27 -12.45
N ASN A 11 -7.30 -1.03 -12.76
CA ASN A 11 -6.89 -0.34 -14.00
C ASN A 11 -5.42 0.10 -13.99
N PHE A 12 -4.94 0.65 -12.88
CA PHE A 12 -3.54 1.04 -12.70
C PHE A 12 -3.10 0.72 -11.25
N PRO A 13 -3.00 -0.57 -10.89
CA PRO A 13 -2.92 -1.00 -9.49
C PRO A 13 -1.69 -0.42 -8.77
N LEU A 14 -0.51 -0.44 -9.41
CA LEU A 14 0.71 0.11 -8.81
C LEU A 14 0.68 1.64 -8.67
N LEU A 15 0.21 2.36 -9.69
CA LEU A 15 0.13 3.82 -9.67
C LEU A 15 -0.90 4.30 -8.62
N MET A 16 -2.08 3.68 -8.61
CA MET A 16 -3.15 4.01 -7.67
C MET A 16 -2.77 3.71 -6.23
N MET A 17 -2.01 2.63 -6.03
CA MET A 17 -1.39 2.32 -4.74
C MET A 17 -0.42 3.41 -4.31
N ALA A 18 0.55 3.77 -5.16
CA ALA A 18 1.57 4.76 -4.84
C ALA A 18 0.95 6.11 -4.43
N TRP A 19 -0.06 6.58 -5.17
CA TRP A 19 -0.75 7.83 -4.87
C TRP A 19 -1.52 7.84 -3.55
N LYS A 20 -1.96 6.68 -3.07
CA LYS A 20 -2.69 6.56 -1.81
C LYS A 20 -1.75 6.32 -0.64
N ILE A 21 -0.71 5.50 -0.82
CA ILE A 21 0.20 5.13 0.25
C ILE A 21 1.20 6.25 0.57
N ALA A 22 1.71 6.98 -0.44
CA ALA A 22 2.68 8.05 -0.25
C ALA A 22 2.18 9.16 0.71
N PRO A 23 0.98 9.75 0.53
CA PRO A 23 0.48 10.73 1.49
C PRO A 23 0.11 10.11 2.85
N ALA A 24 -0.30 8.84 2.89
CA ALA A 24 -0.63 8.18 4.16
C ALA A 24 0.62 8.00 5.04
N ILE A 25 1.72 7.53 4.47
CA ILE A 25 3.01 7.36 5.15
C ILE A 25 3.64 8.72 5.48
N ALA A 26 3.59 9.70 4.55
CA ALA A 26 4.12 11.04 4.80
C ALA A 26 3.49 11.74 6.01
N MET A 27 2.24 11.40 6.33
CA MET A 27 1.50 11.91 7.48
C MET A 27 1.65 11.01 8.73
N GLY A 28 2.51 10.00 8.69
CA GLY A 28 2.77 9.06 9.80
C GLY A 28 1.60 8.13 10.12
N ASN A 29 0.73 7.84 9.15
CA ASN A 29 -0.39 6.92 9.35
C ASN A 29 0.01 5.48 9.03
N CYS A 30 -0.66 4.54 9.68
CA CYS A 30 -0.55 3.12 9.38
C CYS A 30 -1.54 2.73 8.27
N VAL A 31 -1.15 1.88 7.30
CA VAL A 31 -1.99 1.52 6.15
C VAL A 31 -2.36 0.04 6.14
N VAL A 32 -3.64 -0.25 5.91
CA VAL A 32 -4.14 -1.59 5.60
C VAL A 32 -4.73 -1.58 4.21
N MET A 33 -4.22 -2.42 3.32
CA MET A 33 -4.55 -2.37 1.90
C MET A 33 -5.21 -3.65 1.38
N LYS A 34 -6.28 -3.50 0.59
CA LYS A 34 -6.88 -4.56 -0.23
C LYS A 34 -6.71 -4.22 -1.72
N PRO A 35 -5.83 -4.91 -2.45
CA PRO A 35 -5.76 -4.79 -3.90
C PRO A 35 -6.92 -5.51 -4.59
N ALA A 36 -7.17 -5.16 -5.86
CA ALA A 36 -8.10 -5.90 -6.71
C ALA A 36 -7.62 -7.35 -6.90
N GLU A 37 -8.54 -8.30 -6.86
CA GLU A 37 -8.25 -9.74 -6.81
C GLU A 37 -7.50 -10.23 -8.05
N TYR A 38 -7.83 -9.67 -9.22
CA TYR A 38 -7.22 -10.05 -10.50
C TYR A 38 -5.86 -9.39 -10.77
N THR A 39 -5.49 -8.34 -10.02
CA THR A 39 -4.26 -7.55 -10.28
C THR A 39 -3.49 -7.25 -8.99
N SER A 40 -3.37 -8.26 -8.13
CA SER A 40 -2.75 -8.17 -6.79
C SER A 40 -1.22 -8.33 -6.77
N LEU A 41 -0.61 -8.83 -7.85
CA LEU A 41 0.82 -9.21 -7.85
C LEU A 41 1.76 -8.05 -7.48
N THR A 42 1.53 -6.86 -8.04
CA THR A 42 2.36 -5.68 -7.73
C THR A 42 2.19 -5.20 -6.29
N ALA A 43 1.01 -5.42 -5.70
CA ALA A 43 0.75 -5.12 -4.29
C ALA A 43 1.48 -6.06 -3.36
N LEU A 44 1.48 -7.36 -3.69
CA LEU A 44 2.20 -8.37 -2.93
C LEU A 44 3.71 -8.14 -3.00
N TYR A 45 4.24 -7.85 -4.19
CA TYR A 45 5.66 -7.54 -4.36
C TYR A 45 6.07 -6.26 -3.60
N PHE A 46 5.22 -5.23 -3.60
CA PHE A 46 5.45 -4.03 -2.79
C PHE A 46 5.51 -4.37 -1.28
N ALA A 47 4.64 -5.26 -0.80
CA ALA A 47 4.68 -5.70 0.60
C ALA A 47 5.97 -6.46 0.94
N GLU A 48 6.51 -7.26 0.01
CA GLU A 48 7.84 -7.88 0.17
C GLU A 48 8.95 -6.84 0.23
N LEU A 49 8.95 -5.86 -0.69
CA LEU A 49 9.92 -4.76 -0.68
C LEU A 49 9.89 -3.96 0.62
N CYS A 50 8.71 -3.69 1.19
CA CYS A 50 8.61 -3.04 2.50
C CYS A 50 9.25 -3.85 3.62
N ARG A 51 9.14 -5.18 3.56
CA ARG A 51 9.79 -6.07 4.54
C ARG A 51 11.31 -6.09 4.36
N GLU A 52 11.80 -6.03 3.13
CA GLU A 52 13.23 -5.95 2.82
C GLU A 52 13.84 -4.59 3.20
N ALA A 53 13.06 -3.52 3.06
CA ALA A 53 13.46 -2.15 3.40
C ALA A 53 13.44 -1.83 4.90
N ASP A 54 13.17 -2.84 5.76
CA ASP A 54 13.00 -2.71 7.21
C ASP A 54 11.99 -1.60 7.59
N CYS A 55 10.89 -1.51 6.83
CA CYS A 55 9.85 -0.54 7.10
C CYS A 55 9.22 -0.78 8.49
N PRO A 56 8.94 0.29 9.26
CA PRO A 56 8.18 0.20 10.49
C PRO A 56 6.88 -0.59 10.31
N MET A 57 6.61 -1.48 11.26
CA MET A 57 5.38 -2.27 11.28
C MET A 57 4.16 -1.35 11.25
N GLY A 58 3.42 -1.41 10.14
CA GLY A 58 2.21 -0.64 9.92
C GLY A 58 2.26 0.37 8.78
N TRP A 59 3.38 0.55 8.05
CA TRP A 59 3.34 1.35 6.82
C TRP A 59 2.37 0.84 5.76
#